data_AF-A0A077GY76-F1
#
_entry.id   AF-A0A077GY76-F1
#
_cell.length_a   1.000
_cell.length_b   1.000
_cell.length_c   1.000
_cell.angle_alpha   90.00
_cell.angle_beta   90.00
_cell.angle_gamma   90.00
#
_symmetry.space_group_name_H-M   'P 1'
#
loop_
_entity.id
_entity.type
_entity.pdbx_description
1 polymer ?
#
loop_
_entity_poly.entity_id
_entity_poly.type
_entity_poly.pdbx_seq_one_letter_code
_entity_poly.pdbx_strand_id
1 'polypeptide(L)' 'YTLAGEGGISLSSQEFTNLLATWCDKYPIISIEDGMAENDWDGWKLLTDQLGKKVQLVGDDLFVTNTKILR' A
#
# COMPACT_ATOMS: atom_id res chain seq x y z
N TYR A 1 9.82 4.47 0.96
CA TYR A 1 8.80 5.53 1.03
C TYR A 1 9.30 6.67 1.90
N THR A 2 9.40 7.88 1.36
CA THR A 2 9.89 9.05 2.11
C THR A 2 8.75 10.03 2.35
N LEU A 3 8.44 10.31 3.62
CA LEU A 3 7.31 11.15 4.02
C LEU A 3 7.80 12.54 4.39
N ALA A 4 7.81 13.47 3.42
CA ALA A 4 8.28 14.84 3.64
C ALA A 4 7.52 15.58 4.75
N GLY A 5 6.20 15.33 4.87
CA GLY A 5 5.35 15.93 5.92
C GLY A 5 5.68 15.45 7.34
N GLU A 6 6.34 14.30 7.47
CA GLU A 6 6.76 13.69 8.74
C GLU A 6 8.26 13.92 9.00
N GLY A 7 8.79 15.09 8.59
CA GLY A 7 10.20 15.44 8.77
C GLY A 7 11.16 14.69 7.84
N GLY A 8 10.65 14.10 6.75
CA GLY A 8 11.47 13.40 5.75
C GLY A 8 11.89 11.99 6.17
N ILE A 9 11.17 11.36 7.10
CA ILE A 9 11.44 9.96 7.46
C ILE A 9 11.37 9.06 6.23
N SER A 10 12.27 8.08 6.17
CA SER A 10 12.33 7.10 5.10
C SER A 10 12.03 5.71 5.65
N LEU A 11 11.05 5.05 5.05
CA LEU A 11 10.50 3.77 5.47
C LEU A 11 10.75 2.73 4.37
N SER A 12 11.11 1.52 4.77
CA SER A 12 11.02 0.32 3.93
C SER A 12 9.55 0.00 3.62
N SER A 13 9.30 -0.90 2.65
CA SER A 13 7.94 -1.34 2.31
C SER A 13 7.22 -2.01 3.49
N GLN A 14 7.95 -2.77 4.31
CA GLN A 14 7.41 -3.38 5.52
C GLN A 14 7.01 -2.32 6.57
N GLU A 15 7.86 -1.32 6.80
CA GLU A 15 7.56 -0.25 7.76
C GLU A 15 6.39 0.63 7.27
N PHE A 16 6.33 0.92 5.96
CA PHE A 16 5.21 1.65 5.39
C PHE A 16 3.89 0.86 5.47
N THR A 17 3.94 -0.46 5.22
CA THR A 17 2.78 -1.36 5.43
C THR A 17 2.28 -1.29 6.88
N ASN A 18 3.20 -1.34 7.85
CA ASN A 18 2.84 -1.27 9.27
C ASN A 18 2.22 0.08 9.66
N LEU A 19 2.71 1.17 9.07
CA LEU A 19 2.12 2.50 9.24
C LEU A 19 0.67 2.53 8.73
N LEU A 20 0.44 2.06 7.50
CA LEU A 20 -0.91 1.99 6.91
C LEU A 20 -1.84 1.10 7.72
N ALA A 21 -1.36 -0.04 8.21
CA ALA A 21 -2.13 -0.94 9.07
C ALA A 21 -2.55 -0.25 10.39
N THR A 22 -1.63 0.50 11.00
CA THR A 22 -1.92 1.28 12.21
C THR A 22 -3.03 2.30 11.97
N TRP A 23 -3.08 2.92 10.79
CA TRP A 23 -4.18 3.84 10.44
C TRP A 23 -5.50 3.12 10.24
N CYS A 24 -5.50 1.93 9.63
CA CYS A 24 -6.71 1.12 9.45
C CYS A 24 -7.27 0.57 10.78
N ASP A 25 -6.42 0.34 11.77
CA ASP A 25 -6.86 -0.03 13.13
C ASP A 25 -7.45 1.16 13.88
N LYS A 26 -6.95 2.38 13.61
CA LYS A 26 -7.35 3.61 14.30
C LYS A 26 -8.58 4.28 13.70
N TYR A 27 -8.77 4.15 12.39
CA TYR A 27 -9.82 4.82 11.63
C TYR A 27 -10.54 3.82 10.74
N PRO A 28 -11.82 4.06 10.40
CA PRO A 28 -12.61 3.17 9.54
C PRO A 28 -12.21 3.29 8.05
N ILE A 29 -10.93 3.12 7.75
CA ILE A 29 -10.40 3.10 6.39
C ILE A 29 -10.70 1.74 5.78
N ILE A 30 -11.57 1.74 4.77
CA ILE A 30 -12.03 0.50 4.10
C ILE A 30 -11.36 0.26 2.74
N SER A 31 -10.64 1.27 2.21
CA SER A 31 -9.95 1.18 0.92
C SER A 31 -8.67 1.99 0.94
N ILE A 32 -7.62 1.46 0.31
CA ILE A 32 -6.34 2.13 0.04
C ILE A 32 -6.02 1.95 -1.44
N GLU A 33 -5.74 3.06 -2.12
CA GLU A 33 -5.28 3.10 -3.51
C GLU A 33 -3.78 3.41 -3.53
N ASP A 34 -3.02 2.71 -4.38
CA ASP A 34 -1.57 2.87 -4.57
C ASP A 34 -0.77 2.98 -3.25
N GLY A 35 -1.08 2.04 -2.35
CA GLY A 35 -0.40 1.94 -1.06
C GLY A 35 1.08 1.55 -1.16
N MET A 36 1.56 1.16 -2.35
CA MET A 36 2.95 0.86 -2.66
C MET A 36 3.29 1.39 -4.06
N ALA A 37 4.57 1.64 -4.34
CA ALA A 37 5.01 2.07 -5.67
C ALA A 37 4.69 1.00 -6.74
N GLU A 38 4.42 1.43 -7.98
CA GLU A 38 4.02 0.56 -9.11
C GLU A 38 5.00 -0.59 -9.41
N ASN A 39 6.28 -0.43 -9.07
CA ASN A 39 7.32 -1.42 -9.29
C ASN A 39 7.67 -2.24 -8.03
N ASP A 40 7.08 -1.95 -6.88
CA ASP A 40 7.34 -2.62 -5.60
C ASP A 40 6.38 -3.79 -5.36
N TRP A 41 6.49 -4.84 -6.20
CA TRP A 41 5.63 -6.03 -6.14
C TRP A 41 5.76 -6.79 -4.81
N ASP A 42 6.96 -6.82 -4.23
CA ASP A 42 7.19 -7.44 -2.92
C ASP A 42 6.49 -6.64 -1.81
N GLY A 43 6.55 -5.31 -1.86
CA GLY A 43 5.79 -4.43 -0.98
C GLY A 43 4.28 -4.61 -1.12
N TRP A 44 3.76 -4.69 -2.35
CA TRP A 44 2.34 -4.98 -2.61
C TRP A 44 1.91 -6.33 -2.03
N LYS A 45 2.78 -7.35 -2.11
CA LYS A 45 2.53 -8.64 -1.47
C LYS A 45 2.44 -8.51 0.05
N LEU A 46 3.37 -7.81 0.69
CA LEU A 46 3.34 -7.56 2.14
C LEU A 46 2.04 -6.84 2.56
N LEU A 47 1.68 -5.77 1.83
CA LEU A 47 0.45 -5.01 2.07
C LEU A 47 -0.79 -5.90 1.95
N THR A 48 -0.84 -6.73 0.91
CA THR A 48 -1.95 -7.66 0.64
C THR A 48 -2.05 -8.74 1.72
N ASP A 49 -0.93 -9.36 2.09
CA ASP A 49 -0.89 -10.40 3.13
C ASP A 49 -1.36 -9.84 4.48
N GLN A 50 -1.03 -8.59 4.80
CA GLN A 50 -1.38 -7.95 6.07
C GLN A 50 -2.81 -7.37 6.12
N LEU A 51 -3.26 -6.68 5.05
CA LEU A 51 -4.51 -5.90 5.05
C LEU A 51 -5.60 -6.39 4.09
N GLY A 52 -5.27 -7.19 3.08
CA GLY A 52 -6.18 -7.53 1.98
C GLY A 52 -7.46 -8.29 2.38
N LYS A 53 -7.52 -8.84 3.61
CA LYS A 53 -8.74 -9.47 4.16
C LYS A 53 -9.74 -8.48 4.79
N LYS A 54 -9.31 -7.25 5.06
CA LYS A 54 -10.10 -6.25 5.81
C LYS A 54 -10.26 -4.93 5.06
N VAL A 55 -9.30 -4.59 4.20
CA VAL A 55 -9.22 -3.33 3.46
C VAL A 55 -9.12 -3.66 1.97
N GLN A 56 -9.93 -2.98 1.16
CA GLN A 56 -9.80 -3.05 -0.29
C GLN A 56 -8.49 -2.39 -0.73
N LEU A 57 -7.67 -3.11 -1.49
CA LEU A 57 -6.42 -2.59 -2.04
C LEU A 57 -6.60 -2.39 -3.55
N VAL A 58 -6.52 -1.13 -3.99
CA VAL A 58 -6.74 -0.72 -5.39
C VAL A 58 -5.39 -0.33 -5.98
N GLY A 59 -5.01 -0.95 -7.09
CA GLY A 59 -3.83 -0.53 -7.86
C GLY A 59 -4.26 0.28 -9.07
N ASP A 60 -3.94 1.58 -9.10
CA ASP A 60 -4.17 2.44 -10.26
C ASP A 60 -2.92 2.43 -11.15
N ASP A 61 -1.82 3.02 -10.67
CA ASP A 61 -0.52 3.00 -11.36
C ASP A 61 0.04 1.56 -11.47
N LEU A 62 -0.27 0.69 -10.51
CA LEU A 62 0.17 -0.71 -10.55
C LEU A 62 -0.36 -1.46 -11.80
N PHE A 63 -1.62 -1.21 -12.18
CA PHE A 63 -2.29 -1.99 -13.23
C PHE A 63 -2.54 -1.20 -14.51
N VAL A 64 -2.58 0.14 -14.47
CA VAL A 64 -2.78 1.05 -15.61
C VAL A 64 -3.91 0.64 -16.56
N THR A 65 -4.97 0.04 -16.02
CA THR A 65 -6.09 -0.55 -16.79
C THR A 65 -5.63 -1.54 -17.89
N ASN A 66 -4.48 -2.20 -17.70
CA ASN A 66 -3.87 -3.11 -18.66
C ASN A 66 -4.05 -4.58 -18.23
N THR A 67 -4.87 -5.32 -18.97
CA THR A 67 -5.21 -6.73 -18.69
C THR A 67 -4.03 -7.71 -18.79
N LYS A 68 -2.87 -7.29 -19.31
CA LYS A 68 -1.67 -8.14 -19.31
C LYS A 68 -0.95 -8.12 -17.95
N ILE A 69 -1.15 -7.04 -17.20
CA ILE A 69 -0.57 -6.81 -15.87
C ILE A 69 -1.56 -7.30 -14.81
N LEU A 70 -2.84 -6.96 -14.95
CA LEU A 70 -3.93 -7.50 -14.12
C LEU A 70 -4.21 -8.95 -14.51
N ARG A 71 -3.84 -9.91 -13.64
CA ARG A 71 -3.97 -11.36 -13.89
C ARG A 71 -4.71 -12.08 -12.77
#